data_AF-A0A2P9BV51-F1
#
_entry.id   AF-A0A2P9BV51-F1
#
_cell.length_a   1.000
_cell.length_b   1.000
_cell.length_c   1.000
_cell.angle_alpha   90.00
_cell.angle_beta   90.00
_cell.angle_gamma   90.00
#
_symmetry.space_group_name_H-M   'P 1'
#
loop_
_entity.id
_entity.type
_entity.pdbx_description
1 polymer ?
#
loop_
_entity_poly.entity_id
_entity_poly.type
_entity_poly.pdbx_seq_one_letter_code
_entity_poly.pdbx_strand_id
1 'polypeptide(L)'
;MDLLFAKIICIVIFLVVTTFGCFIPHLMGLYKEKENEEKNQRVKNILSNLNCFGSGFIFSIIMFHLLPETIHIISDHGNIKIFNTSDSQMKILYIFFFVFIGFCMQLGLEYVLPVDTNICCVSNLDSKKKLEDTLSQDIAKNASTAVNIEMQNIDNIDHIHEHSCEGVHTHEEKSIGKFLELLTLQSFFLTISLAIHSCIEGMIIGTSTDVNYVFISSFCILSHKWIAGVTVSLSLNSNNLSKTLKAILLLTFVLASPLGILLGHLAKSAGQKVTCLINAVSIGTLLFIGCEILLNEIKQHISRKVRLCKWLSFCFSCLIAFALISFTTSMAPHTHGDIDTHMHIHDHDHHHNH
;
A
#
# COMPACT_ATOMS: atom_id res chain seq x y z
N MET A 1 -7.47 30.36 -19.14
CA MET A 1 -8.33 29.27 -18.67
C MET A 1 -8.60 29.50 -17.19
N ASP A 2 -9.83 29.34 -16.73
CA ASP A 2 -10.15 29.54 -15.31
C ASP A 2 -9.48 28.46 -14.44
N LEU A 3 -8.92 28.87 -13.30
CA LEU A 3 -8.21 27.97 -12.38
C LEU A 3 -9.09 26.82 -11.88
N LEU A 4 -10.37 27.12 -11.59
CA LEU A 4 -11.35 26.10 -11.21
C LEU A 4 -11.56 25.08 -12.34
N PHE A 5 -11.67 25.57 -13.59
CA PHE A 5 -11.87 24.72 -14.76
C PHE A 5 -10.66 23.82 -15.01
N ALA A 6 -9.44 24.34 -14.87
CA ALA A 6 -8.21 23.55 -14.94
C ALA A 6 -8.19 22.43 -13.89
N LYS A 7 -8.56 22.73 -12.64
CA LYS A 7 -8.63 21.73 -11.55
C LYS A 7 -9.68 20.64 -11.82
N ILE A 8 -10.84 21.02 -12.37
CA ILE A 8 -11.89 20.05 -12.77
C ILE A 8 -11.38 19.12 -13.87
N ILE A 9 -10.70 19.65 -14.89
CA ILE A 9 -10.06 18.84 -15.94
C ILE A 9 -9.09 17.84 -15.32
N CYS A 10 -8.21 18.29 -14.42
CA CYS A 10 -7.27 17.41 -13.75
C CYS A 10 -7.99 16.30 -12.97
N ILE A 11 -9.03 16.62 -12.18
CA ILE A 11 -9.82 15.63 -11.45
C ILE A 11 -10.34 14.52 -12.37
N VAL A 12 -10.91 14.87 -13.52
CA VAL A 12 -11.43 13.90 -14.49
C VAL A 12 -10.30 13.03 -15.06
N ILE A 13 -9.17 13.63 -15.43
CA ILE A 13 -8.01 12.89 -15.96
C ILE A 13 -7.45 11.93 -14.90
N PHE A 14 -7.32 12.36 -13.64
CA PHE A 14 -6.88 11.51 -12.53
C PHE A 14 -7.81 10.31 -12.34
N LEU A 15 -9.12 10.50 -12.38
CA LEU A 15 -10.08 9.40 -12.30
C LEU A 15 -9.90 8.40 -13.44
N VAL A 16 -9.81 8.87 -14.68
CA VAL A 16 -9.68 8.01 -15.86
C VAL A 16 -8.37 7.23 -15.83
N VAL A 17 -7.23 7.90 -15.63
CA VAL A 17 -5.90 7.27 -15.66
C VAL A 17 -5.73 6.28 -14.51
N THR A 18 -6.20 6.63 -13.31
CA THR A 18 -6.08 5.74 -12.14
C THR A 18 -6.98 4.51 -12.30
N THR A 19 -8.22 4.70 -12.75
CA THR A 19 -9.15 3.59 -13.01
C THR A 19 -8.59 2.65 -14.07
N PHE A 20 -8.03 3.22 -15.16
CA PHE A 20 -7.37 2.44 -16.20
C PHE A 20 -6.22 1.60 -15.62
N GLY A 21 -5.33 2.21 -14.82
CA GLY A 21 -4.24 1.50 -14.15
C GLY A 21 -4.72 0.34 -13.27
N CYS A 22 -5.77 0.55 -12.47
CA CYS A 22 -6.35 -0.49 -11.62
C CYS A 22 -7.02 -1.62 -12.41
N PHE A 23 -7.52 -1.35 -13.62
CA PHE A 23 -8.21 -2.34 -14.44
C PHE A 23 -7.24 -3.29 -15.18
N ILE A 24 -5.99 -2.87 -15.45
CA ILE A 24 -4.99 -3.66 -16.17
C ILE A 24 -4.82 -5.08 -15.57
N PRO A 25 -4.56 -5.26 -14.26
CA PRO A 25 -4.41 -6.60 -13.70
C PRO A 25 -5.69 -7.44 -13.73
N HIS A 26 -6.85 -6.77 -13.66
CA HIS A 26 -8.13 -7.47 -13.74
C HIS A 26 -8.34 -8.05 -15.14
N LEU A 27 -8.04 -7.27 -16.20
CA LEU A 27 -8.10 -7.72 -17.58
C LEU A 27 -7.15 -8.90 -17.84
N MET A 28 -5.94 -8.86 -17.27
CA MET A 28 -4.98 -9.97 -17.35
C MET A 28 -5.46 -11.22 -16.59
N GLY A 29 -6.14 -11.04 -15.46
CA GLY A 29 -6.75 -12.12 -14.69
C GLY A 29 -7.95 -12.77 -15.39
N LEU A 30 -8.72 -12.03 -16.18
CA LEU A 30 -9.82 -12.55 -17.00
C LEU A 30 -9.31 -13.41 -18.17
N TYR A 31 -8.07 -13.21 -18.61
CA TYR A 31 -7.44 -14.02 -19.66
C TYR A 31 -6.96 -15.40 -19.17
N LYS A 32 -7.18 -15.71 -17.89
CA LYS A 32 -6.85 -16.99 -17.27
C LYS A 32 -7.85 -18.05 -17.72
N GLU A 33 -7.42 -18.90 -18.64
CA GLU A 33 -8.25 -19.95 -19.23
C GLU A 33 -8.26 -21.19 -18.33
N LYS A 34 -9.44 -21.75 -18.07
CA LYS A 34 -9.64 -22.80 -17.06
C LYS A 34 -8.99 -24.14 -17.43
N GLU A 35 -8.68 -24.35 -18.71
CA GLU A 35 -8.14 -25.61 -19.24
C GLU A 35 -6.67 -25.56 -19.65
N ASN A 36 -6.04 -24.38 -19.75
CA ASN A 36 -4.65 -24.26 -20.25
C ASN A 36 -3.65 -23.92 -19.13
N GLU A 37 -3.03 -24.96 -18.57
CA GLU A 37 -2.08 -24.86 -17.47
C GLU A 37 -0.79 -24.10 -17.84
N GLU A 38 -0.33 -24.22 -19.08
CA GLU A 38 0.86 -23.50 -19.57
C GLU A 38 0.59 -21.99 -19.65
N LYS A 39 -0.57 -21.59 -20.20
CA LYS A 39 -1.01 -20.19 -20.26
C LYS A 39 -1.18 -19.60 -18.86
N ASN A 40 -1.73 -20.38 -17.93
CA ASN A 40 -1.86 -19.98 -16.52
C ASN A 40 -0.49 -19.72 -15.86
N GLN A 41 0.50 -20.58 -16.11
CA GLN A 41 1.86 -20.40 -15.59
C GLN A 41 2.55 -19.16 -16.17
N ARG A 42 2.34 -18.87 -17.46
CA ARG A 42 2.84 -17.64 -18.09
C ARG A 42 2.23 -16.39 -17.46
N VAL A 43 0.91 -16.37 -17.24
CA VAL A 43 0.22 -15.24 -16.57
C VAL A 43 0.76 -15.03 -15.16
N LYS A 44 0.94 -16.10 -14.37
CA LYS A 44 1.54 -16.01 -13.02
C LYS A 44 2.94 -15.40 -13.04
N ASN A 45 3.80 -15.83 -13.97
CA ASN A 45 5.15 -15.29 -14.10
C ASN A 45 5.14 -13.79 -14.47
N ILE A 46 4.23 -13.37 -15.34
CA ILE A 46 4.10 -11.95 -15.71
C ILE A 46 3.62 -11.13 -14.51
N LEU A 47 2.59 -11.58 -13.79
CA LEU A 47 2.09 -10.89 -12.60
C LEU A 47 3.18 -10.75 -11.53
N SER A 48 3.96 -11.81 -11.33
CA SER A 48 5.09 -11.82 -10.41
C SER A 48 6.20 -10.83 -10.81
N ASN A 49 6.54 -10.75 -12.11
CA ASN A 49 7.46 -9.72 -12.61
C ASN A 49 6.90 -8.30 -12.43
N LEU A 50 5.58 -8.11 -12.64
CA LEU A 50 4.92 -6.82 -12.41
C LEU A 50 4.92 -6.42 -10.93
N ASN A 51 4.83 -7.36 -9.99
CA ASN A 51 5.01 -7.07 -8.57
C ASN A 51 6.43 -6.57 -8.26
N CYS A 52 7.47 -7.21 -8.81
CA CYS A 52 8.85 -6.73 -8.67
C CYS A 52 9.06 -5.36 -9.33
N PHE A 53 8.47 -5.15 -10.51
CA PHE A 53 8.45 -3.85 -11.18
C PHE A 53 7.79 -2.78 -10.31
N GLY A 54 6.61 -3.06 -9.75
CA GLY A 54 5.88 -2.16 -8.87
C GLY A 54 6.65 -1.82 -7.60
N SER A 55 7.31 -2.80 -6.98
CA SER A 55 8.19 -2.55 -5.83
C SER A 55 9.36 -1.62 -6.17
N GLY A 56 10.07 -1.84 -7.28
CA GLY A 56 11.15 -0.95 -7.73
C GLY A 56 10.67 0.48 -8.02
N PHE A 57 9.47 0.57 -8.58
CA PHE A 57 8.81 1.84 -8.84
C PHE A 57 8.49 2.60 -7.55
N ILE A 58 7.87 1.93 -6.57
CA ILE A 58 7.58 2.49 -5.24
C ILE A 58 8.87 2.98 -4.57
N PHE A 59 9.94 2.16 -4.61
CA PHE A 59 11.24 2.53 -4.04
C PHE A 59 11.79 3.83 -4.63
N SER A 60 11.67 3.99 -5.95
CA SER A 60 12.17 5.17 -6.65
C SER A 60 11.32 6.40 -6.41
N ILE A 61 10.00 6.26 -6.35
CA ILE A 61 9.10 7.37 -5.96
C ILE A 61 9.43 7.85 -4.54
N ILE A 62 9.62 6.93 -3.59
CA ILE A 62 10.02 7.28 -2.23
C ILE A 62 11.33 8.07 -2.21
N MET A 63 12.38 7.57 -2.86
CA MET A 63 13.73 8.13 -2.75
C MET A 63 13.94 9.39 -3.58
N PHE A 64 13.33 9.49 -4.75
CA PHE A 64 13.60 10.56 -5.70
C PHE A 64 12.49 11.61 -5.80
N HIS A 65 11.29 11.31 -5.30
CA HIS A 65 10.17 12.25 -5.32
C HIS A 65 9.69 12.60 -3.90
N LEU A 66 9.21 11.63 -3.13
CA LEU A 66 8.47 11.92 -1.90
C LEU A 66 9.35 12.43 -0.76
N LEU A 67 10.47 11.76 -0.52
CA LEU A 67 11.38 12.12 0.55
C LEU A 67 12.07 13.46 0.27
N PRO A 68 12.65 13.71 -0.92
CA PRO A 68 13.22 15.03 -1.25
C PRO A 68 12.20 16.16 -1.17
N GLU A 69 10.99 15.97 -1.72
CA GLU A 69 9.92 16.98 -1.69
C GLU A 69 9.51 17.31 -0.25
N THR A 70 9.34 16.29 0.60
CA THR A 70 8.98 16.49 2.02
C THR A 70 10.07 17.25 2.78
N ILE A 71 11.34 16.96 2.49
CA ILE A 71 12.49 17.67 3.06
C ILE A 71 12.54 19.12 2.56
N HIS A 72 12.27 19.36 1.28
CA HIS A 72 12.26 20.68 0.69
C HIS A 72 11.17 21.56 1.32
N ILE A 73 9.92 21.08 1.35
CA ILE A 73 8.77 21.81 1.91
C ILE A 73 9.06 22.22 3.36
N ILE A 74 9.62 21.32 4.17
CA ILE A 74 9.85 21.62 5.59
C ILE A 74 11.03 22.57 5.83
N SER A 75 12.08 22.46 5.01
CA SER A 75 13.27 23.29 5.14
C SER A 75 12.99 24.73 4.73
N ASP A 76 12.28 24.92 3.61
CA ASP A 76 12.06 26.22 2.99
C ASP A 76 11.01 27.08 3.74
N HIS A 77 10.03 26.44 4.39
CA HIS A 77 9.04 27.15 5.19
C HIS A 77 9.58 27.48 6.59
N GLY A 78 10.22 28.65 6.73
CA GLY A 78 10.78 29.18 7.99
C GLY A 78 9.79 29.26 9.17
N ASN A 79 8.49 29.38 8.89
CA ASN A 79 7.44 29.44 9.90
C ASN A 79 6.99 28.06 10.44
N ILE A 80 7.43 26.97 9.80
CA ILE A 80 7.12 25.64 10.28
C ILE A 80 8.09 25.24 11.40
N LYS A 81 7.73 25.63 12.63
CA LYS A 81 8.31 25.05 13.84
C LYS A 81 7.81 23.62 14.00
N ILE A 82 8.67 22.63 13.75
CA ILE A 82 8.52 21.25 14.26
C ILE A 82 9.26 21.21 15.59
N PHE A 83 8.57 20.83 16.66
CA PHE A 83 9.14 20.74 18.02
C PHE A 83 9.94 21.99 18.46
N ASN A 84 9.48 23.18 18.06
CA ASN A 84 10.07 24.49 18.42
C ASN A 84 11.52 24.73 17.94
N THR A 85 12.03 23.92 17.02
CA THR A 85 13.36 24.10 16.44
C THR A 85 13.30 24.81 15.09
N SER A 86 14.13 25.83 14.92
CA SER A 86 14.26 26.60 13.67
C SER A 86 15.40 26.11 12.77
N ASP A 87 16.28 25.25 13.29
CA ASP A 87 17.42 24.70 12.54
C ASP A 87 16.96 23.71 11.46
N SER A 88 17.38 23.95 10.22
CA SER A 88 17.08 23.10 9.06
C SER A 88 17.59 21.67 9.23
N GLN A 89 18.77 21.46 9.82
CA GLN A 89 19.31 20.12 10.03
C GLN A 89 18.43 19.28 10.96
N MET A 90 17.92 19.91 12.02
CA MET A 90 17.02 19.26 12.97
C MET A 90 15.65 18.98 12.36
N LYS A 91 15.13 19.86 11.49
CA LYS A 91 13.90 19.59 10.74
C LYS A 91 14.04 18.34 9.87
N ILE A 92 15.15 18.20 9.14
CA ILE A 92 15.46 17.03 8.32
C ILE A 92 15.52 15.77 9.19
N LEU A 93 16.21 15.83 10.34
CA LEU A 93 16.29 14.72 11.28
C LEU A 93 14.90 14.27 11.76
N TYR A 94 13.99 15.22 12.06
CA TYR A 94 12.62 14.88 12.42
C TYR A 94 11.86 14.20 11.27
N ILE A 95 12.03 14.62 10.01
CA ILE A 95 11.42 13.93 8.87
C ILE A 95 11.88 12.47 8.82
N PHE A 96 13.19 12.22 8.91
CA PHE A 96 13.72 10.85 8.96
C PHE A 96 13.19 10.05 10.16
N PHE A 97 13.01 10.69 11.31
CA PHE A 97 12.40 10.05 12.49
C PHE A 97 10.94 9.63 12.23
N PHE A 98 10.12 10.48 11.58
CA PHE A 98 8.75 10.11 11.23
C PHE A 98 8.68 9.04 10.13
N VAL A 99 9.61 9.06 9.17
CA VAL A 99 9.78 7.96 8.20
C VAL A 99 10.10 6.66 8.93
N PHE A 100 11.01 6.68 9.91
CA PHE A 100 11.34 5.50 10.70
C PHE A 100 10.14 5.00 11.53
N ILE A 101 9.38 5.91 12.15
CA ILE A 101 8.13 5.56 12.84
C ILE A 101 7.17 4.85 11.89
N GLY A 102 6.95 5.38 10.68
CA GLY A 102 6.06 4.76 9.70
C GLY A 102 6.51 3.36 9.28
N PHE A 103 7.82 3.14 9.15
CA PHE A 103 8.40 1.84 8.87
C PHE A 103 8.19 0.86 10.04
N CYS A 104 8.53 1.27 11.28
CA CYS A 104 8.37 0.45 12.49
C CYS A 104 6.91 0.13 12.79
N MET A 105 6.01 1.11 12.59
CA MET A 105 4.58 0.93 12.72
C MET A 105 4.10 -0.18 11.79
N GLN A 106 4.47 -0.11 10.50
CA GLN A 106 4.08 -1.12 9.52
C GLN A 106 4.67 -2.50 9.85
N LEU A 107 5.94 -2.55 10.26
CA LEU A 107 6.58 -3.80 10.69
C LEU A 107 5.84 -4.42 11.88
N GLY A 108 5.48 -3.61 12.88
CA GLY A 108 4.70 -4.05 14.03
C GLY A 108 3.33 -4.59 13.62
N LEU A 109 2.63 -3.88 12.72
CA LEU A 109 1.32 -4.29 12.23
C LEU A 109 1.37 -5.61 11.46
N GLU A 110 2.43 -5.85 10.68
CA GLU A 110 2.52 -7.03 9.82
C GLU A 110 3.15 -8.26 10.50
N TYR A 111 4.07 -8.07 11.43
CA TYR A 111 4.82 -9.19 12.04
C TYR A 111 4.63 -9.34 13.56
N VAL A 112 4.16 -8.30 14.28
CA VAL A 112 4.00 -8.35 15.75
C VAL A 112 2.53 -8.43 16.16
N LEU A 113 1.64 -7.71 15.46
CA LEU A 113 0.21 -7.70 15.72
C LEU A 113 -0.62 -8.84 15.10
N PRO A 114 -0.15 -9.65 14.12
CA PRO A 114 -0.81 -10.91 13.87
C PRO A 114 -0.76 -11.72 15.16
N VAL A 115 -1.84 -11.67 15.90
CA VAL A 115 -2.12 -12.63 16.96
C VAL A 115 -2.01 -13.97 16.26
N ASP A 116 -1.18 -14.86 16.78
CA ASP A 116 -1.26 -16.27 16.49
C ASP A 116 -2.69 -16.71 16.83
N THR A 117 -3.64 -16.51 15.91
CA THR A 117 -4.74 -17.44 15.75
C THR A 117 -4.13 -18.69 15.13
N ASN A 118 -3.17 -19.28 15.85
CA ASN A 118 -3.26 -20.69 16.14
C ASN A 118 -4.67 -20.90 16.66
N ILE A 119 -5.56 -21.24 15.72
CA ILE A 119 -6.59 -22.23 15.95
C ILE A 119 -5.84 -23.54 16.27
N CYS A 120 -5.15 -23.55 17.40
CA CYS A 120 -4.98 -24.73 18.20
C CYS A 120 -6.38 -24.92 18.79
N CYS A 121 -7.06 -25.94 18.25
CA CYS A 121 -8.38 -26.44 18.62
C CYS A 121 -9.56 -25.77 17.89
N VAL A 122 -10.39 -26.64 17.31
CA VAL A 122 -11.70 -26.39 16.66
C VAL A 122 -11.64 -26.05 15.15
N SER A 123 -11.37 -27.07 14.33
CA SER A 123 -12.31 -27.59 13.31
C SER A 123 -11.63 -28.44 12.23
N ASN A 124 -10.85 -29.46 12.63
CA ASN A 124 -10.47 -30.55 11.71
C ASN A 124 -11.08 -31.91 12.10
N LEU A 125 -11.99 -31.95 13.09
CA LEU A 125 -12.73 -33.17 13.44
C LEU A 125 -14.02 -33.39 12.62
N ASP A 126 -14.57 -32.37 11.96
CA ASP A 126 -15.82 -32.56 11.18
C ASP A 126 -15.59 -33.11 9.76
N SER A 127 -14.41 -32.87 9.16
CA SER A 127 -14.11 -33.40 7.83
C SER A 127 -13.63 -34.85 7.85
N LYS A 128 -13.14 -35.35 9.00
CA LYS A 128 -12.69 -36.75 9.12
C LYS A 128 -13.84 -37.70 9.52
N LYS A 129 -14.78 -37.24 10.35
CA LYS A 129 -15.93 -38.05 10.78
C LYS A 129 -16.89 -38.38 9.61
N LYS A 130 -17.04 -37.47 8.65
CA LYS A 130 -17.90 -37.71 7.47
C LYS A 130 -17.31 -38.69 6.44
N LEU A 131 -15.99 -38.84 6.40
CA LEU A 131 -15.31 -39.78 5.49
C LEU A 131 -15.18 -41.18 6.11
N GLU A 132 -15.00 -41.28 7.44
CA GLU A 132 -14.96 -42.57 8.15
C GLU A 132 -16.34 -43.22 8.29
N ASP A 133 -17.43 -42.45 8.46
CA ASP A 133 -18.78 -43.01 8.52
C ASP A 133 -19.26 -43.55 7.15
N THR A 134 -18.79 -42.97 6.05
CA THR A 134 -19.12 -43.46 4.70
C THR A 134 -18.31 -44.72 4.35
N LEU A 135 -17.04 -44.79 4.77
CA LEU A 135 -16.17 -45.94 4.49
C LEU A 135 -16.50 -47.16 5.38
N SER A 136 -16.94 -46.93 6.62
CA SER A 136 -17.31 -48.01 7.55
C SER A 136 -18.61 -48.73 7.13
N GLN A 137 -19.52 -48.02 6.45
CA GLN A 137 -20.78 -48.60 5.98
C GLN A 137 -20.62 -49.47 4.72
N ASP A 138 -19.60 -49.21 3.89
CA ASP A 138 -19.29 -50.00 2.70
C ASP A 138 -18.45 -51.25 3.02
N ILE A 139 -17.61 -51.22 4.06
CA ILE A 139 -16.82 -52.39 4.50
C ILE A 139 -17.72 -53.40 5.24
N ALA A 140 -18.67 -52.93 6.07
CA ALA A 140 -19.59 -53.81 6.80
C ALA A 140 -20.55 -54.60 5.89
N LYS A 141 -20.84 -54.11 4.67
CA LYS A 141 -21.66 -54.84 3.69
C LYS A 141 -20.89 -55.90 2.91
N ASN A 142 -19.57 -55.80 2.82
CA ASN A 142 -18.75 -56.67 1.99
C ASN A 142 -17.95 -57.74 2.78
N ALA A 143 -18.01 -57.74 4.11
CA ALA A 143 -17.24 -58.64 4.97
C ALA A 143 -17.98 -59.92 5.42
N SER A 144 -19.15 -60.23 4.84
CA SER A 144 -19.84 -61.50 5.09
C SER A 144 -19.37 -62.61 4.14
N THR A 145 -18.06 -62.76 3.92
CA THR A 145 -17.49 -64.02 3.40
C THR A 145 -16.02 -64.18 3.81
N ALA A 146 -15.81 -65.09 4.75
CA ALA A 146 -14.67 -65.99 4.90
C ALA A 146 -13.36 -65.53 5.63
N VAL A 147 -13.02 -66.41 6.59
CA VAL A 147 -11.70 -66.89 7.04
C VAL A 147 -11.12 -66.32 8.35
N ASN A 148 -10.97 -67.26 9.30
CA ASN A 148 -10.28 -67.23 10.60
C ASN A 148 -8.80 -66.83 10.51
N ILE A 149 -8.23 -66.27 11.59
CA ILE A 149 -7.02 -66.78 12.31
C ILE A 149 -6.69 -65.86 13.51
N GLU A 150 -6.16 -66.51 14.55
CA GLU A 150 -5.81 -66.17 15.94
C GLU A 150 -5.10 -64.84 16.32
N MET A 151 -5.50 -64.33 17.50
CA MET A 151 -4.73 -64.11 18.76
C MET A 151 -3.37 -63.35 18.77
N GLN A 152 -3.34 -62.18 19.44
CA GLN A 152 -2.43 -61.74 20.54
C GLN A 152 -2.55 -60.20 20.71
N ASN A 153 -3.15 -59.62 21.76
CA ASN A 153 -2.79 -59.44 23.19
C ASN A 153 -2.00 -58.13 23.48
N ILE A 154 -2.44 -57.39 24.53
CA ILE A 154 -1.72 -56.40 25.38
C ILE A 154 -1.50 -54.99 24.74
N ASP A 155 -1.83 -53.82 25.31
CA ASP A 155 -2.21 -53.42 26.69
C ASP A 155 -2.83 -52.00 26.73
N ASN A 156 -3.54 -51.74 27.84
CA ASN A 156 -3.74 -50.47 28.56
C ASN A 156 -4.76 -49.42 28.08
N ILE A 157 -5.87 -49.44 28.84
CA ILE A 157 -6.81 -48.36 29.15
C ILE A 157 -6.07 -47.28 29.98
N ASP A 158 -6.30 -46.01 29.68
CA ASP A 158 -6.39 -45.02 30.76
C ASP A 158 -7.27 -43.81 30.39
N HIS A 159 -8.07 -43.42 31.39
CA HIS A 159 -9.14 -42.44 31.37
C HIS A 159 -8.64 -41.00 31.14
N ILE A 160 -9.35 -40.21 30.33
CA ILE A 160 -9.19 -38.74 30.29
C ILE A 160 -10.54 -38.07 30.52
N HIS A 161 -10.56 -37.25 31.58
CA HIS A 161 -11.64 -36.44 32.10
C HIS A 161 -12.24 -35.48 31.05
N GLU A 162 -13.57 -35.50 30.93
CA GLU A 162 -14.36 -34.41 30.35
C GLU A 162 -14.40 -33.23 31.34
N HIS A 163 -13.86 -32.07 30.94
CA HIS A 163 -14.24 -30.78 31.51
C HIS A 163 -15.12 -30.05 30.51
N SER A 164 -16.42 -29.96 30.84
CA SER A 164 -17.35 -29.02 30.23
C SER A 164 -16.99 -27.60 30.69
N CYS A 165 -16.51 -26.76 29.77
CA CYS A 165 -16.52 -25.31 29.97
C CYS A 165 -17.61 -24.71 29.10
N GLU A 166 -18.71 -24.38 29.76
CA GLU A 166 -19.86 -23.66 29.27
C GLU A 166 -19.60 -22.14 29.42
N GLY A 167 -19.78 -21.39 28.32
CA GLY A 167 -20.26 -20.02 28.38
C GLY A 167 -19.27 -18.85 28.21
N VAL A 168 -19.69 -17.95 27.32
CA VAL A 168 -19.63 -16.47 27.39
C VAL A 168 -18.58 -15.74 26.53
N HIS A 169 -19.10 -14.83 25.68
CA HIS A 169 -18.47 -13.76 24.87
C HIS A 169 -18.29 -13.98 23.35
N THR A 170 -19.30 -14.54 22.69
CA THR A 170 -19.38 -14.60 21.22
C THR A 170 -20.18 -13.42 20.65
N HIS A 171 -19.51 -12.35 20.20
CA HIS A 171 -19.91 -11.53 19.02
C HIS A 171 -18.93 -10.36 18.74
N GLU A 172 -18.38 -9.70 19.77
CA GLU A 172 -17.41 -8.59 19.61
C GLU A 172 -15.98 -9.06 19.30
N GLU A 173 -15.47 -10.10 19.98
CA GLU A 173 -14.12 -10.64 19.73
C GLU A 173 -13.93 -11.13 18.29
N LYS A 174 -14.98 -11.67 17.67
CA LYS A 174 -14.95 -12.14 16.28
C LYS A 174 -14.87 -10.99 15.26
N SER A 175 -15.42 -9.81 15.61
CA SER A 175 -15.35 -8.60 14.78
C SER A 175 -13.97 -7.96 14.88
N ILE A 176 -13.40 -7.89 16.08
CA ILE A 176 -12.05 -7.35 16.32
C ILE A 176 -11.00 -8.26 15.69
N GLY A 177 -11.10 -9.59 15.86
CA GLY A 177 -10.18 -10.54 15.24
C GLY A 177 -10.18 -10.44 13.71
N LYS A 178 -11.37 -10.32 13.09
CA LYS A 178 -11.48 -10.14 11.64
C LYS A 178 -10.98 -8.77 11.17
N PHE A 179 -11.14 -7.73 11.99
CA PHE A 179 -10.58 -6.40 11.70
C PHE A 179 -9.05 -6.39 11.83
N LEU A 180 -8.50 -7.05 12.85
CA LEU A 180 -7.05 -7.22 13.02
C LEU A 180 -6.46 -8.08 11.90
N GLU A 181 -7.11 -9.16 11.48
CA GLU A 181 -6.72 -9.96 10.31
C GLU A 181 -6.74 -9.11 9.03
N LEU A 182 -7.71 -8.20 8.87
CA LEU A 182 -7.78 -7.29 7.72
C LEU A 182 -6.69 -6.22 7.78
N LEU A 183 -6.36 -5.75 8.99
CA LEU A 183 -5.23 -4.85 9.22
C LEU A 183 -3.91 -5.55 8.89
N THR A 184 -3.67 -6.80 9.30
CA THR A 184 -2.40 -7.48 9.01
C THR A 184 -2.16 -7.76 7.52
N LEU A 185 -3.14 -7.51 6.64
CA LEU A 185 -2.95 -7.67 5.20
C LEU A 185 -2.10 -6.56 4.60
N GLN A 186 -0.95 -6.96 4.06
CA GLN A 186 -0.06 -6.14 3.27
C GLN A 186 -0.79 -5.26 2.22
N SER A 187 -1.78 -5.82 1.51
CA SER A 187 -2.54 -5.06 0.50
C SER A 187 -3.43 -3.97 1.06
N PHE A 188 -3.94 -4.14 2.29
CA PHE A 188 -4.76 -3.12 2.94
C PHE A 188 -3.91 -1.88 3.23
N PHE A 189 -2.80 -2.06 3.94
CA PHE A 189 -1.89 -0.95 4.27
C PHE A 189 -1.25 -0.33 3.04
N LEU A 190 -0.93 -1.13 2.01
CA LEU A 190 -0.45 -0.61 0.74
C LEU A 190 -1.46 0.36 0.14
N THR A 191 -2.72 -0.08 0.08
CA THR A 191 -3.79 0.73 -0.53
C THR A 191 -4.05 2.00 0.27
N ILE A 192 -4.12 1.91 1.60
CA ILE A 192 -4.37 3.06 2.47
C ILE A 192 -3.20 4.05 2.45
N SER A 193 -1.95 3.58 2.58
CA SER A 193 -0.77 4.44 2.54
C SER A 193 -0.66 5.16 1.20
N LEU A 194 -0.85 4.43 0.08
CA LEU A 194 -0.81 5.01 -1.24
C LEU A 194 -2.01 5.94 -1.52
N ALA A 195 -3.18 5.69 -0.90
CA ALA A 195 -4.33 6.60 -0.96
C ALA A 195 -4.08 7.89 -0.17
N ILE A 196 -3.53 7.82 1.04
CA ILE A 196 -3.16 9.01 1.83
C ILE A 196 -2.16 9.86 1.05
N HIS A 197 -1.10 9.23 0.56
CA HIS A 197 -0.11 9.88 -0.29
C HIS A 197 -0.74 10.51 -1.53
N SER A 198 -1.62 9.78 -2.23
CA SER A 198 -2.37 10.27 -3.40
C SER A 198 -3.28 11.45 -3.10
N CYS A 199 -3.83 11.52 -1.89
CA CYS A 199 -4.64 12.63 -1.41
C CYS A 199 -3.77 13.86 -1.17
N ILE A 200 -2.60 13.70 -0.55
CA ILE A 200 -1.63 14.79 -0.31
C ILE A 200 -1.15 15.40 -1.64
N GLU A 201 -0.78 14.57 -2.61
CA GLU A 201 -0.43 15.02 -3.97
C GLU A 201 -1.57 15.81 -4.62
N GLY A 202 -2.80 15.31 -4.49
CA GLY A 202 -3.99 16.01 -4.97
C GLY A 202 -4.15 17.36 -4.29
N MET A 203 -3.93 17.44 -2.97
CA MET A 203 -4.01 18.68 -2.21
C MET A 203 -3.01 19.73 -2.72
N ILE A 204 -1.78 19.35 -3.06
CA ILE A 204 -0.78 20.27 -3.61
C ILE A 204 -1.30 20.94 -4.89
N ILE A 205 -1.87 20.15 -5.81
CA ILE A 205 -2.52 20.69 -7.01
C ILE A 205 -3.74 21.56 -6.64
N GLY A 206 -4.53 21.12 -5.67
CA GLY A 206 -5.72 21.82 -5.18
C GLY A 206 -5.43 23.20 -4.60
N THR A 207 -4.35 23.35 -3.84
CA THR A 207 -3.94 24.62 -3.22
C THR A 207 -3.23 25.56 -4.19
N SER A 208 -2.82 25.06 -5.36
CA SER A 208 -2.09 25.84 -6.35
C SER A 208 -2.93 26.97 -6.94
N THR A 209 -2.32 28.15 -7.12
CA THR A 209 -2.97 29.34 -7.68
C THR A 209 -2.65 29.57 -9.16
N ASP A 210 -1.60 28.94 -9.68
CA ASP A 210 -1.19 29.01 -11.09
C ASP A 210 -1.72 27.81 -11.90
N VAL A 211 -2.39 28.12 -13.01
CA VAL A 211 -2.93 27.14 -13.97
C VAL A 211 -1.81 26.31 -14.61
N ASN A 212 -0.67 26.92 -14.94
CA ASN A 212 0.46 26.22 -15.55
C ASN A 212 1.04 25.19 -14.57
N TYR A 213 1.23 25.62 -13.32
CA TYR A 213 1.70 24.74 -12.26
C TYR A 213 0.73 23.58 -11.99
N VAL A 214 -0.59 23.83 -12.03
CA VAL A 214 -1.61 22.77 -11.93
C VAL A 214 -1.41 21.70 -13.01
N PHE A 215 -1.22 22.09 -14.27
CA PHE A 215 -1.03 21.13 -15.36
C PHE A 215 0.30 20.40 -15.31
N ILE A 216 1.40 21.11 -15.04
CA ILE A 216 2.75 20.51 -14.96
C ILE A 216 2.80 19.50 -13.80
N SER A 217 2.33 19.90 -12.62
CA SER A 217 2.28 19.01 -11.44
C SER A 217 1.34 17.83 -11.66
N SER A 218 0.18 18.06 -12.31
CA SER A 218 -0.73 16.96 -12.65
C SER A 218 -0.09 15.97 -13.64
N PHE A 219 0.61 16.46 -14.66
CA PHE A 219 1.33 15.60 -15.61
C PHE A 219 2.44 14.79 -14.93
N CYS A 220 3.20 15.41 -14.03
CA CYS A 220 4.21 14.74 -13.22
C CYS A 220 3.62 13.57 -12.42
N ILE A 221 2.51 13.81 -11.71
CA ILE A 221 1.87 12.78 -10.90
C ILE A 221 1.20 11.70 -11.77
N LEU A 222 0.50 12.09 -12.84
CA LEU A 222 -0.16 11.15 -13.75
C LEU A 222 0.81 10.20 -14.44
N SER A 223 2.03 10.65 -14.73
CA SER A 223 3.09 9.83 -15.36
C SER A 223 3.37 8.55 -14.58
N HIS A 224 3.10 8.56 -13.27
CA HIS A 224 3.37 7.46 -12.38
C HIS A 224 2.14 6.91 -11.63
N LYS A 225 0.98 7.55 -11.77
CA LYS A 225 -0.27 7.16 -11.09
C LYS A 225 -0.86 5.83 -11.56
N TRP A 226 -0.77 5.56 -12.86
CA TRP A 226 -1.29 4.32 -13.42
C TRP A 226 -0.49 3.10 -12.93
N ILE A 227 0.83 3.24 -12.74
CA ILE A 227 1.72 2.18 -12.20
C ILE A 227 1.37 1.89 -10.74
N ALA A 228 1.11 2.93 -9.95
CA ALA A 228 0.58 2.81 -8.60
C ALA A 228 -0.74 2.02 -8.59
N GLY A 229 -1.68 2.34 -9.49
CA GLY A 229 -2.93 1.61 -9.65
C GLY A 229 -2.77 0.14 -10.03
N VAL A 230 -1.82 -0.18 -10.92
CA VAL A 230 -1.45 -1.56 -11.27
C VAL A 230 -0.95 -2.30 -10.02
N THR A 231 -0.03 -1.70 -9.27
CA THR A 231 0.58 -2.31 -8.07
C THR A 231 -0.47 -2.59 -6.99
N VAL A 232 -1.36 -1.63 -6.70
CA VAL A 232 -2.47 -1.79 -5.75
C VAL A 232 -3.38 -2.94 -6.18
N SER A 233 -3.79 -2.96 -7.45
CA SER A 233 -4.70 -3.98 -7.98
C SER A 233 -4.09 -5.38 -7.98
N LEU A 234 -2.79 -5.51 -8.30
CA LEU A 234 -2.06 -6.78 -8.20
C LEU A 234 -1.98 -7.29 -6.76
N SER A 235 -1.65 -6.41 -5.81
CA SER A 235 -1.56 -6.75 -4.39
C SER A 235 -2.93 -7.24 -3.88
N LEU A 236 -4.01 -6.49 -4.14
CA LEU A 236 -5.36 -6.86 -3.72
C LEU A 236 -5.86 -8.15 -4.38
N ASN A 237 -5.49 -8.39 -5.64
CA ASN A 237 -5.88 -9.61 -6.36
C ASN A 237 -5.14 -10.86 -5.88
N SER A 238 -3.94 -10.69 -5.32
CA SER A 238 -3.12 -11.78 -4.79
C SER A 238 -3.61 -12.27 -3.41
N ASN A 239 -4.42 -11.47 -2.71
CA ASN A 239 -4.97 -11.80 -1.40
C ASN A 239 -6.40 -12.36 -1.44
N ASN A 240 -6.75 -13.21 -0.47
CA ASN A 240 -8.05 -13.86 -0.33
C ASN A 240 -9.15 -12.94 0.24
N LEU A 241 -9.26 -11.72 -0.30
CA LEU A 241 -10.27 -10.75 0.12
C LEU A 241 -11.61 -10.98 -0.58
N SER A 242 -12.70 -10.63 0.12
CA SER A 242 -14.03 -10.55 -0.51
C SER A 242 -14.02 -9.54 -1.67
N LYS A 243 -14.76 -9.84 -2.74
CA LYS A 243 -14.85 -8.97 -3.93
C LYS A 243 -15.29 -7.55 -3.57
N THR A 244 -16.21 -7.43 -2.60
CA THR A 244 -16.71 -6.16 -2.09
C THR A 244 -15.60 -5.34 -1.43
N LEU A 245 -14.78 -5.95 -0.57
CA LEU A 245 -13.68 -5.25 0.09
C LEU A 245 -12.61 -4.81 -0.92
N LYS A 246 -12.26 -5.66 -1.90
CA LYS A 246 -11.35 -5.26 -2.99
C LYS A 246 -11.87 -4.05 -3.74
N ALA A 247 -13.16 -4.04 -4.07
CA ALA A 247 -13.80 -2.92 -4.75
C ALA A 247 -13.79 -1.63 -3.90
N ILE A 248 -14.07 -1.72 -2.59
CA ILE A 248 -14.02 -0.57 -1.68
C ILE A 248 -12.59 0.00 -1.60
N LEU A 249 -11.58 -0.85 -1.42
CA LEU A 249 -10.18 -0.41 -1.32
C LEU A 249 -9.68 0.23 -2.62
N LEU A 250 -10.02 -0.36 -3.77
CA LEU A 250 -9.72 0.23 -5.07
C LEU A 250 -10.42 1.58 -5.26
N LEU A 251 -11.69 1.69 -4.87
CA LEU A 251 -12.44 2.93 -4.95
C LEU A 251 -11.82 4.02 -4.07
N THR A 252 -11.42 3.69 -2.84
CA THR A 252 -10.72 4.60 -1.94
C THR A 252 -9.44 5.14 -2.59
N PHE A 253 -8.64 4.28 -3.22
CA PHE A 253 -7.42 4.70 -3.91
C PHE A 253 -7.71 5.59 -5.13
N VAL A 254 -8.70 5.22 -5.97
CA VAL A 254 -9.08 5.99 -7.16
C VAL A 254 -9.61 7.38 -6.80
N LEU A 255 -10.41 7.49 -5.74
CA LEU A 255 -10.99 8.75 -5.29
C LEU A 255 -10.01 9.63 -4.51
N ALA A 256 -8.88 9.09 -4.04
CA ALA A 256 -7.95 9.82 -3.19
C ALA A 256 -7.41 11.11 -3.83
N SER A 257 -6.94 11.07 -5.08
CA SER A 257 -6.41 12.28 -5.74
C SER A 257 -7.49 13.33 -6.07
N PRO A 258 -8.66 12.96 -6.64
CA PRO A 258 -9.80 13.87 -6.75
C PRO A 258 -10.20 14.53 -5.44
N LEU A 259 -10.30 13.75 -4.36
CA LEU A 259 -10.61 14.26 -3.02
C LEU A 259 -9.51 15.20 -2.54
N GLY A 260 -8.24 14.86 -2.75
CA GLY A 260 -7.11 15.72 -2.46
C GLY A 260 -7.21 17.08 -3.14
N ILE A 261 -7.46 17.10 -4.46
CA ILE A 261 -7.61 18.34 -5.24
C ILE A 261 -8.77 19.18 -4.71
N LEU A 262 -9.90 18.55 -4.40
CA LEU A 262 -11.06 19.23 -3.83
C LEU A 262 -10.75 19.82 -2.45
N LEU A 263 -10.15 19.03 -1.56
CA LEU A 263 -9.75 19.48 -0.23
C LEU A 263 -8.73 20.62 -0.30
N GLY A 264 -7.75 20.52 -1.19
CA GLY A 264 -6.76 21.57 -1.43
C GLY A 264 -7.38 22.85 -1.99
N HIS A 265 -8.39 22.75 -2.86
CA HIS A 265 -9.10 23.92 -3.38
C HIS A 265 -9.89 24.64 -2.30
N LEU A 266 -10.53 23.88 -1.40
CA LEU A 266 -11.29 24.43 -0.26
C LEU A 266 -10.37 24.95 0.85
N ALA A 267 -9.20 24.34 1.02
CA ALA A 267 -8.23 24.75 2.01
C ALA A 267 -7.46 25.99 1.53
N LYS A 268 -7.79 27.16 2.08
CA LYS A 268 -7.01 28.39 1.87
C LYS A 268 -5.57 28.31 2.43
N SER A 269 -5.32 27.35 3.31
CA SER A 269 -4.02 27.00 3.87
C SER A 269 -4.22 25.68 4.63
N ALA A 270 -3.92 24.55 4.00
CA ALA A 270 -3.86 23.30 4.74
C ALA A 270 -2.71 23.42 5.76
N GLY A 271 -2.86 22.79 6.94
CA GLY A 271 -1.77 22.73 7.91
C GLY A 271 -0.57 22.00 7.31
N GLN A 272 0.34 22.74 6.67
CA GLN A 272 1.51 22.20 5.96
C GLN A 272 2.32 21.29 6.88
N LYS A 273 2.42 21.65 8.17
CA LYS A 273 3.05 20.82 9.21
C LYS A 273 2.45 19.42 9.27
N VAL A 274 1.14 19.32 9.43
CA VAL A 274 0.42 18.04 9.59
C VAL A 274 0.55 17.22 8.31
N THR A 275 0.44 17.88 7.15
CA THR A 275 0.57 17.24 5.83
C THR A 275 1.97 16.65 5.64
N CYS A 276 3.03 17.38 5.97
CA CYS A 276 4.41 16.89 5.90
C CYS A 276 4.65 15.70 6.85
N LEU A 277 4.12 15.76 8.09
CA LEU A 277 4.28 14.66 9.05
C LEU A 277 3.55 13.39 8.60
N ILE A 278 2.31 13.52 8.12
CA ILE A 278 1.55 12.39 7.59
C ILE A 278 2.25 11.82 6.34
N ASN A 279 2.79 12.67 5.47
CA ASN A 279 3.54 12.22 4.30
C ASN A 279 4.81 11.48 4.71
N ALA A 280 5.56 11.96 5.70
CA ALA A 280 6.75 11.30 6.22
C ALA A 280 6.44 9.90 6.77
N VAL A 281 5.37 9.75 7.56
CA VAL A 281 4.91 8.44 8.05
C VAL A 281 4.51 7.53 6.86
N SER A 282 3.78 8.07 5.88
CA SER A 282 3.36 7.34 4.68
C SER A 282 4.57 6.82 3.87
N ILE A 283 5.62 7.65 3.73
CA ILE A 283 6.89 7.27 3.10
C ILE A 283 7.52 6.05 3.80
N GLY A 284 7.55 6.07 5.14
CA GLY A 284 8.02 4.94 5.95
C GLY A 284 7.25 3.65 5.70
N THR A 285 5.92 3.75 5.68
CA THR A 285 5.02 2.62 5.40
C THR A 285 5.21 2.07 3.98
N LEU A 286 5.29 2.94 2.96
CA LEU A 286 5.53 2.52 1.57
C LEU A 286 6.90 1.87 1.41
N LEU A 287 7.93 2.34 2.13
CA LEU A 287 9.26 1.75 2.09
C LEU A 287 9.24 0.31 2.61
N PHE A 288 8.59 0.07 3.74
CA PHE A 288 8.41 -1.27 4.29
C PHE A 288 7.67 -2.18 3.29
N ILE A 289 6.54 -1.73 2.77
CA ILE A 289 5.71 -2.51 1.85
C ILE A 289 6.45 -2.82 0.55
N GLY A 290 7.20 -1.85 0.02
CA GLY A 290 8.06 -2.04 -1.15
C GLY A 290 9.09 -3.14 -0.93
N CYS A 291 9.77 -3.13 0.23
CA CYS A 291 10.68 -4.21 0.63
C CYS A 291 9.98 -5.56 0.69
N GLU A 292 8.83 -5.62 1.34
CA GLU A 292 8.10 -6.86 1.56
C GLU A 292 7.61 -7.48 0.23
N ILE A 293 7.05 -6.67 -0.69
CA ILE A 293 6.67 -7.15 -2.04
C ILE A 293 7.89 -7.75 -2.76
N LEU A 294 9.03 -7.05 -2.74
CA LEU A 294 10.24 -7.52 -3.40
C LEU A 294 10.71 -8.85 -2.83
N LEU A 295 10.79 -8.92 -1.50
CA LEU A 295 11.29 -10.09 -0.81
C LEU A 295 10.36 -11.29 -0.98
N ASN A 296 9.03 -11.10 -0.91
CA ASN A 296 8.05 -12.16 -1.12
C ASN A 296 8.11 -12.74 -2.54
N GLU A 297 8.47 -11.94 -3.53
CA GLU A 297 8.66 -12.43 -4.90
C GLU A 297 10.03 -13.09 -5.13
N ILE A 298 11.10 -12.57 -4.52
CA ILE A 298 12.47 -13.08 -4.73
C ILE A 298 12.77 -14.34 -3.92
N LYS A 299 12.22 -14.46 -2.70
CA LYS A 299 12.48 -15.58 -1.77
C LYS A 299 11.77 -16.89 -2.15
N GLN A 300 10.90 -16.88 -3.15
CA GLN A 300 10.27 -18.11 -3.65
C GLN A 300 11.33 -19.12 -4.12
N HIS A 301 11.09 -20.41 -3.87
CA HIS A 301 11.94 -21.52 -4.32
C HIS A 301 11.87 -21.69 -5.86
N ILE A 302 12.60 -20.83 -6.58
CA ILE A 302 12.59 -20.76 -8.05
C ILE A 302 14.04 -20.86 -8.58
N SER A 303 14.17 -21.28 -9.84
CA SER A 303 15.43 -21.26 -10.59
C SER A 303 16.11 -19.88 -10.59
N ARG A 304 17.46 -19.90 -10.63
CA ARG A 304 18.29 -18.68 -10.64
C ARG A 304 17.94 -17.72 -11.78
N LYS A 305 17.57 -18.25 -12.96
CA LYS A 305 17.24 -17.44 -14.15
C LYS A 305 16.01 -16.56 -13.94
N VAL A 306 14.95 -17.11 -13.33
CA VAL A 306 13.72 -16.35 -13.05
C VAL A 306 13.98 -15.30 -11.97
N ARG A 307 14.77 -15.63 -10.95
CA ARG A 307 15.17 -14.66 -9.91
C ARG A 307 15.94 -13.46 -10.51
N LEU A 308 16.86 -13.73 -11.45
CA LEU A 308 17.56 -12.67 -12.17
C LEU A 308 16.61 -11.83 -13.03
N CYS A 309 15.62 -12.43 -13.69
CA CYS A 309 14.61 -11.70 -14.44
C CYS A 309 13.78 -10.77 -13.54
N LYS A 310 13.34 -11.25 -12.37
CA LYS A 310 12.64 -10.45 -11.35
C LYS A 310 13.48 -9.27 -10.86
N TRP A 311 14.75 -9.52 -10.51
CA TRP A 311 15.69 -8.48 -10.09
C TRP A 311 15.94 -7.45 -11.20
N LEU A 312 16.11 -7.90 -12.45
CA LEU A 312 16.29 -7.00 -13.58
C LEU A 312 15.04 -6.15 -13.82
N SER A 313 13.84 -6.70 -13.64
CA SER A 313 12.59 -5.95 -13.69
C SER A 313 12.49 -4.88 -12.61
N PHE A 314 12.98 -5.16 -11.41
CA PHE A 314 13.07 -4.18 -10.31
C PHE A 314 14.03 -3.04 -10.69
N CYS A 315 15.26 -3.36 -11.12
CA CYS A 315 16.25 -2.36 -11.51
C CYS A 315 15.81 -1.51 -12.70
N PHE A 316 15.19 -2.14 -13.70
CA PHE A 316 14.65 -1.45 -14.87
C PHE A 316 13.56 -0.46 -14.47
N SER A 317 12.67 -0.85 -13.55
CA SER A 317 11.64 0.03 -13.00
C SER A 317 12.24 1.24 -12.29
N CYS A 318 13.29 1.05 -11.49
CA CYS A 318 13.97 2.16 -10.83
C CYS A 318 14.57 3.16 -11.82
N LEU A 319 15.18 2.66 -12.90
CA LEU A 319 15.75 3.51 -13.95
C LEU A 319 14.65 4.32 -14.67
N ILE A 320 13.53 3.68 -15.01
CA ILE A 320 12.39 4.37 -15.62
C ILE A 320 11.85 5.45 -14.69
N ALA A 321 11.62 5.11 -13.42
CA ALA A 321 11.08 6.06 -12.44
C ALA A 321 12.01 7.27 -12.26
N PHE A 322 13.32 7.04 -12.13
CA PHE A 322 14.30 8.11 -12.05
C PHE A 322 14.31 9.00 -13.30
N ALA A 323 14.26 8.40 -14.49
CA ALA A 323 14.22 9.14 -15.76
C ALA A 323 12.93 9.98 -15.88
N LEU A 324 11.78 9.41 -15.51
CA LEU A 324 10.50 10.11 -15.49
C LEU A 324 10.53 11.31 -14.53
N ILE A 325 10.97 11.09 -13.28
CA ILE A 325 11.05 12.16 -12.26
C ILE A 325 12.00 13.26 -12.73
N SER A 326 13.20 12.89 -13.19
CA SER A 326 14.20 13.86 -13.68
C SER A 326 13.67 14.69 -14.86
N PHE A 327 13.01 14.04 -15.81
CA PHE A 327 12.36 14.72 -16.93
C PHE A 327 11.28 15.68 -16.46
N THR A 328 10.39 15.24 -15.56
CA THR A 328 9.31 16.09 -15.04
C THR A 328 9.81 17.29 -14.25
N THR A 329 10.87 17.12 -13.45
CA THR A 329 11.52 18.23 -12.73
C THR A 329 12.16 19.22 -13.70
N SER A 330 12.77 18.75 -14.79
CA SER A 330 13.33 19.65 -15.82
C SER A 330 12.28 20.49 -16.54
N MET A 331 11.05 19.96 -16.67
CA MET A 331 9.91 20.65 -17.31
C MET A 331 9.20 21.61 -16.36
N ALA A 332 9.48 21.53 -15.07
CA ALA A 332 9.00 22.42 -14.03
C ALA A 332 10.14 23.34 -13.53
N PRO A 333 10.74 24.20 -14.38
CA PRO A 333 11.75 25.14 -13.90
C PRO A 333 11.11 26.03 -12.84
N HIS A 334 11.72 26.02 -11.65
CA HIS A 334 11.34 26.72 -10.44
C HIS A 334 10.47 27.98 -10.67
N THR A 335 9.18 27.82 -10.47
CA THR A 335 8.22 28.91 -10.19
C THR A 335 7.39 28.49 -8.99
N HIS A 336 8.07 28.09 -7.91
CA HIS A 336 7.45 28.09 -6.60
C HIS A 336 7.41 29.57 -6.17
N GLY A 337 6.20 30.11 -6.06
CA GLY A 337 5.97 31.53 -5.89
C GLY A 337 6.84 32.15 -4.80
N ASP A 338 7.60 33.17 -5.19
CA ASP A 338 7.83 34.33 -4.34
C ASP A 338 6.46 34.77 -3.84
N ILE A 339 6.15 34.41 -2.59
CA ILE A 339 5.17 35.15 -1.82
C ILE A 339 5.83 36.50 -1.64
N ASP A 340 5.40 37.49 -2.43
CA ASP A 340 5.75 38.89 -2.32
C ASP A 340 5.78 39.33 -0.85
N THR A 341 6.96 39.29 -0.24
CA THR A 341 7.33 40.17 0.87
C THR A 341 7.89 41.44 0.27
N HIS A 342 7.08 42.14 -0.53
CA HIS A 342 7.22 43.58 -0.70
C HIS A 342 6.80 44.28 0.61
N MET A 343 7.58 44.09 1.67
CA MET A 343 7.67 45.10 2.72
C MET A 343 8.49 46.24 2.12
N HIS A 344 7.79 47.28 1.67
CA HIS A 344 8.37 48.60 1.52
C HIS A 344 8.93 49.04 2.87
N ILE A 345 10.22 48.80 3.09
CA ILE A 345 11.00 49.53 4.09
C ILE A 345 11.14 50.94 3.54
N HIS A 346 10.28 51.84 3.98
CA HIS A 346 10.54 53.26 3.90
C HIS A 346 11.71 53.55 4.85
N ASP A 347 12.92 53.66 4.29
CA ASP A 347 14.02 54.35 4.94
C ASP A 347 13.58 55.80 5.20
N HIS A 348 13.25 56.10 6.45
CA HIS A 348 13.25 57.47 6.92
C HIS A 348 14.64 57.78 7.46
N ASP A 349 15.43 58.41 6.60
CA ASP A 349 16.60 59.19 6.96
C ASP A 349 16.24 60.18 8.08
N HIS A 350 16.62 59.87 9.32
CA HIS A 350 16.74 60.87 10.36
C HIS A 350 18.19 61.34 10.43
N HIS A 351 18.45 62.38 9.65
CA HIS A 351 19.49 63.36 9.92
C HIS A 351 19.32 63.90 11.35
N HIS A 352 20.30 63.65 12.21
CA HIS A 352 20.57 64.53 13.35
C HIS A 352 22.02 65.01 13.28
N ASN A 353 22.16 66.19 12.66
CA ASN A 353 23.17 67.16 13.06
C ASN A 353 22.77 67.72 14.43
N HIS A 354 23.64 67.61 15.42
CA HIS A 354 24.26 68.74 16.14
C HIS A 354 25.07 68.26 17.34
#